data_AF-A0A662TS21-F1
#
_entry.id   AF-A0A662TS21-F1
#
_cell.length_a   1.000
_cell.length_b   1.000
_cell.length_c   1.000
_cell.angle_alpha   90.00
_cell.angle_beta   90.00
_cell.angle_gamma   90.00
#
_symmetry.space_group_name_H-M   'P 1'
#
loop_
_entity.id
_entity.type
_entity.pdbx_description
1 polymer ?
#
loop_
_entity_poly.entity_id
_entity_poly.type
_entity_poly.pdbx_seq_one_letter_code
_entity_poly.pdbx_strand_id
1 'polypeptide(L)'
;MEIRDAEIYRPEDQSRLPLSVEALVYDKQTGDRICHAEVRLKGEGIDVEKRLTEKKCVAKFDDVKIKPGIYTLQVEAEGYNPVTRTDHLEEGTYRYTVKLAPEKAKWLIQTLKNPVFWIVLIGILLVIALAIRIYHYRIMG
;
A
#
# COMPACT_ATOMS: atom_id res chain seq x y z
N MET A 1 -2.41 -43.90 49.03
CA MET A 1 -1.61 -43.68 47.82
C MET A 1 -2.62 -43.51 46.70
N GLU A 2 -3.11 -42.29 46.52
CA GLU A 2 -4.16 -41.95 45.57
C GLU A 2 -3.54 -41.78 44.18
N ILE A 3 -4.05 -42.56 43.22
CA ILE A 3 -3.61 -42.54 41.84
C ILE A 3 -4.13 -41.24 41.23
N ARG A 4 -3.21 -40.41 40.74
CA ARG A 4 -3.55 -39.15 40.05
C ARG A 4 -4.30 -39.48 38.77
N ASP A 5 -5.45 -38.84 38.59
CA ASP A 5 -6.20 -38.86 37.35
C ASP A 5 -5.27 -38.49 36.20
N ALA A 6 -5.12 -39.41 35.25
CA ALA A 6 -4.44 -39.12 34.00
C ALA A 6 -5.35 -38.14 33.22
N GLU A 7 -4.96 -36.87 33.22
CA GLU A 7 -5.54 -35.85 32.37
C GLU A 7 -5.38 -36.29 30.91
N ILE A 8 -6.47 -36.79 30.33
CA ILE A 8 -6.51 -37.24 28.93
C ILE A 8 -6.32 -35.99 28.07
N TYR A 9 -5.09 -35.79 27.58
CA TYR A 9 -4.77 -34.74 26.63
C TYR A 9 -5.60 -34.96 25.36
N ARG A 10 -6.62 -34.12 25.17
CA ARG A 10 -7.53 -34.13 24.02
C ARG A 10 -6.82 -33.44 22.85
N PRO A 11 -6.47 -34.15 21.76
CA PRO A 11 -5.68 -33.61 20.65
C PRO A 11 -6.45 -32.62 19.75
N GLU A 12 -7.61 -32.12 20.19
CA GLU A 12 -8.46 -31.22 19.41
C GLU A 12 -7.99 -29.74 19.47
N ASP A 13 -6.93 -29.45 20.23
CA ASP A 13 -6.36 -28.11 20.39
C ASP A 13 -5.19 -27.82 19.41
N GLN A 14 -5.03 -28.66 18.39
CA GLN A 14 -4.14 -28.39 17.26
C GLN A 14 -4.98 -28.02 16.03
N SER A 15 -4.72 -26.84 15.46
CA SER A 15 -5.04 -26.47 14.08
C SER A 15 -6.35 -25.73 13.79
N ARG A 16 -6.68 -24.71 14.57
CA ARG A 16 -7.34 -23.51 14.01
C ARG A 16 -6.49 -22.30 14.34
N LEU A 17 -5.62 -21.89 13.41
CA LEU A 17 -4.90 -20.62 13.59
C LEU A 17 -5.95 -19.51 13.65
N PRO A 18 -5.97 -18.67 14.70
CA PRO A 18 -6.89 -17.55 14.73
C PRO A 18 -6.64 -16.70 13.49
N LEU A 19 -7.71 -16.32 12.80
CA LEU A 19 -7.61 -15.45 11.65
C LEU A 19 -7.01 -14.12 12.08
N SER A 20 -5.84 -13.79 11.54
CA SER A 20 -5.10 -12.59 11.86
C SER A 20 -4.80 -11.81 10.59
N VAL A 21 -5.06 -10.50 10.62
CA VAL A 21 -4.86 -9.60 9.47
C VAL A 21 -3.83 -8.54 9.84
N GLU A 22 -2.80 -8.42 9.00
CA GLU A 22 -1.80 -7.36 9.05
C GLU A 22 -1.81 -6.58 7.73
N ALA A 23 -1.70 -5.25 7.81
CA ALA A 23 -1.58 -4.39 6.63
C ALA A 23 -0.30 -3.55 6.68
N LEU A 24 0.49 -3.64 5.62
CA LEU A 24 1.66 -2.80 5.35
C LEU A 24 1.35 -1.90 4.16
N VAL A 25 1.53 -0.60 4.36
CA VAL A 25 1.19 0.42 3.38
C VAL A 25 2.48 1.04 2.83
N TYR A 26 2.55 1.18 1.52
CA TYR A 26 3.74 1.67 0.81
C TYR A 26 3.39 2.74 -0.22
N ASP A 27 4.30 3.68 -0.43
CA ASP A 27 4.28 4.59 -1.57
C ASP A 27 4.58 3.80 -2.85
N LYS A 28 3.70 3.90 -3.84
CA LYS A 28 3.82 3.18 -5.11
C LYS A 28 5.01 3.65 -5.97
N GLN A 29 5.44 4.90 -5.81
CA GLN A 29 6.52 5.53 -6.57
C GLN A 29 7.88 5.27 -5.93
N THR A 30 8.02 5.57 -4.64
CA THR A 30 9.31 5.48 -3.95
C THR A 30 9.55 4.09 -3.37
N GLY A 31 8.49 3.33 -3.09
CA GLY A 31 8.57 2.07 -2.37
C GLY A 31 8.74 2.25 -0.85
N ASP A 32 8.68 3.48 -0.35
CA ASP A 32 8.80 3.79 1.07
C ASP A 32 7.55 3.34 1.84
N ARG A 33 7.71 3.07 3.13
CA ARG A 33 6.58 2.75 4.00
C ARG A 33 5.79 4.01 4.35
N ILE A 34 4.46 3.91 4.30
CA ILE A 34 3.56 4.98 4.72
C ILE A 34 3.06 4.64 6.14
N CYS A 35 3.57 5.40 7.11
CA CYS A 35 3.14 5.36 8.50
C CYS A 35 1.98 6.35 8.70
N HIS A 36 1.12 6.11 9.69
CA HIS A 36 -0.13 6.86 9.93
C HIS A 36 -1.17 6.75 8.80
N ALA A 37 -1.09 5.70 7.98
CA ALA A 37 -2.18 5.34 7.08
C ALA A 37 -3.33 4.73 7.89
N GLU A 38 -4.55 5.17 7.61
CA GLU A 38 -5.77 4.62 8.18
C GLU A 38 -6.19 3.38 7.40
N VAL A 39 -6.23 2.25 8.10
CA VAL A 39 -6.69 0.97 7.59
C VAL A 39 -8.03 0.67 8.23
N ARG A 40 -9.07 0.59 7.41
CA ARG A 40 -10.42 0.19 7.80
C ARG A 40 -10.68 -1.23 7.33
N LEU A 41 -11.09 -2.10 8.24
CA LEU A 41 -11.53 -3.45 7.95
C LEU A 41 -13.04 -3.53 8.21
N LYS A 42 -13.79 -4.00 7.21
CA LYS A 42 -15.23 -4.21 7.29
C LYS A 42 -15.58 -5.58 6.77
N GLY A 43 -16.33 -6.38 7.53
CA GLY A 43 -16.77 -7.70 7.06
C GLY A 43 -18.03 -8.16 7.75
N GLU A 44 -18.45 -9.36 7.41
CA GLU A 44 -19.63 -9.98 8.02
C GLU A 44 -19.35 -10.38 9.47
N GLY A 45 -20.11 -9.81 10.42
CA GLY A 45 -20.00 -10.12 11.84
C GLY A 45 -18.94 -9.34 12.62
N ILE A 46 -18.33 -8.31 12.02
CA ILE A 46 -17.47 -7.33 12.70
C ILE A 46 -17.89 -5.93 12.29
N ASP A 47 -18.00 -5.02 13.25
CA ASP A 47 -18.16 -3.59 12.97
C ASP A 47 -16.93 -3.04 12.25
N VAL A 48 -17.04 -1.84 11.68
CA VAL A 48 -15.93 -1.23 10.95
C VAL A 48 -14.78 -0.93 11.91
N GLU A 49 -13.74 -1.76 11.87
CA GLU A 49 -12.54 -1.59 12.69
C GLU A 49 -11.55 -0.68 11.98
N LYS A 50 -11.06 0.33 12.72
CA LYS A 50 -10.10 1.31 12.20
C LYS A 50 -8.79 1.19 12.97
N ARG A 51 -7.69 1.11 12.24
CA ARG A 51 -6.33 1.08 12.81
C ARG A 51 -5.40 1.96 12.00
N LEU A 52 -4.50 2.65 12.68
CA LEU A 52 -3.44 3.43 12.04
C LEU A 52 -2.18 2.58 11.90
N THR A 53 -1.41 2.77 10.84
CA THR A 53 -0.07 2.18 10.70
C THR A 53 0.93 2.90 11.60
N GLU A 54 0.91 2.60 12.90
CA GLU A 54 1.76 3.25 13.91
C GLU A 54 3.17 2.61 13.98
N LYS A 55 3.41 1.72 14.94
CA LYS A 55 4.74 1.15 15.22
C LYS A 55 5.18 0.23 14.08
N LYS A 56 6.36 0.49 13.52
CA LYS A 56 6.94 -0.20 12.34
C LYS A 56 6.13 -0.01 11.03
N CYS A 57 5.16 0.91 11.04
CA CYS A 57 4.30 1.25 9.89
C CYS A 57 3.47 0.05 9.40
N VAL A 58 2.94 -0.72 10.37
CA VAL A 58 2.07 -1.87 10.18
C VAL A 58 0.80 -1.67 11.00
N ALA A 59 -0.36 -1.90 10.41
CA ALA A 59 -1.62 -2.00 11.12
C ALA A 59 -1.91 -3.48 11.40
N LYS A 60 -2.20 -3.81 12.66
CA LYS A 60 -2.52 -5.18 13.10
C LYS A 60 -3.91 -5.21 13.69
N PHE A 61 -4.63 -6.30 13.42
CA PHE A 61 -5.96 -6.59 13.95
C PHE A 61 -5.92 -7.90 14.74
N ASP A 62 -4.95 -8.02 15.66
CA ASP A 62 -4.72 -9.19 16.52
C ASP A 62 -5.64 -9.24 17.75
N ASP A 63 -6.21 -8.10 18.13
CA ASP A 63 -7.16 -7.94 19.23
C ASP A 63 -8.63 -8.17 18.81
N VAL A 64 -8.90 -8.27 17.51
CA VAL A 64 -10.24 -8.46 16.96
C VAL A 64 -10.45 -9.93 16.63
N LYS A 65 -11.58 -10.51 17.07
CA LYS A 65 -11.95 -11.88 16.72
C LYS A 65 -12.50 -11.93 15.30
N ILE A 66 -11.61 -12.12 14.33
CA ILE A 66 -11.99 -12.24 12.93
C ILE A 66 -12.44 -13.68 12.63
N LYS A 67 -13.60 -13.84 11.99
CA LYS A 67 -14.09 -15.14 11.53
C LYS A 67 -13.87 -15.26 10.01
N PRO A 68 -13.70 -16.48 9.48
CA PRO A 68 -13.71 -16.69 8.03
C PRO A 68 -14.94 -16.05 7.37
N GLY A 69 -14.75 -15.42 6.22
CA GLY A 69 -15.80 -14.70 5.50
C GLY A 69 -15.26 -13.62 4.56
N ILE A 70 -16.16 -12.83 3.99
CA ILE A 70 -15.80 -11.77 3.04
C ILE A 70 -15.50 -10.47 3.79
N TYR A 71 -14.31 -9.92 3.55
CA TYR A 71 -13.86 -8.67 4.16
C TYR A 71 -13.45 -7.66 3.10
N THR A 72 -13.80 -6.41 3.37
CA THR A 72 -13.36 -5.23 2.63
C THR A 72 -12.33 -4.47 3.45
N LEU A 73 -11.12 -4.37 2.92
CA LEU A 73 -10.02 -3.57 3.43
C LEU A 73 -9.96 -2.24 2.66
N GLN A 74 -10.12 -1.13 3.35
CA GLN A 74 -9.98 0.21 2.80
C GLN A 74 -8.78 0.89 3.46
N VAL A 75 -7.87 1.42 2.65
CA VAL A 75 -6.67 2.10 3.13
C VAL A 75 -6.63 3.52 2.61
N GLU A 76 -6.47 4.46 3.54
CA GLU A 76 -6.43 5.90 3.34
C GLU A 76 -5.15 6.48 3.96
N ALA A 77 -4.54 7.44 3.29
CA ALA A 77 -3.42 8.22 3.84
C ALA A 77 -3.46 9.63 3.27
N GLU A 78 -3.07 10.62 4.07
CA GLU A 78 -3.08 12.02 3.64
C GLU A 78 -2.15 12.23 2.42
N GLY A 79 -2.68 12.85 1.37
CA GLY A 79 -1.95 13.10 0.13
C GLY A 79 -1.85 11.90 -0.82
N TYR A 80 -2.55 10.80 -0.53
CA TYR A 80 -2.61 9.59 -1.37
C TYR A 80 -4.03 9.24 -1.79
N ASN A 81 -4.16 8.61 -2.96
CA ASN A 81 -5.44 8.08 -3.41
C ASN A 81 -5.80 6.84 -2.57
N PRO A 82 -7.04 6.74 -2.05
CA PRO A 82 -7.48 5.58 -1.28
C PRO A 82 -7.52 4.31 -2.14
N VAL A 83 -7.30 3.17 -1.50
CA VAL A 83 -7.41 1.85 -2.12
C VAL A 83 -8.36 0.97 -1.33
N THR A 84 -9.30 0.35 -2.03
CA THR A 84 -10.24 -0.62 -1.47
C THR A 84 -9.97 -2.00 -2.09
N ARG A 85 -9.95 -3.03 -1.25
CA ARG A 85 -9.83 -4.44 -1.65
C ARG A 85 -10.89 -5.27 -0.93
N THR A 86 -11.45 -6.25 -1.62
CA THR A 86 -12.40 -7.18 -1.04
C THR A 86 -11.90 -8.59 -1.30
N ASP A 87 -11.70 -9.36 -0.24
CA ASP A 87 -11.19 -10.74 -0.30
C ASP A 87 -11.99 -11.65 0.63
N HIS A 88 -12.03 -12.94 0.28
CA HIS A 88 -12.52 -13.99 1.15
C HIS A 88 -11.36 -14.49 2.03
N LEU A 89 -11.51 -14.32 3.35
CA LEU A 89 -10.55 -14.78 4.34
C LEU A 89 -10.99 -16.12 4.91
N GLU A 90 -10.06 -17.07 4.98
CA GLU A 90 -10.21 -18.34 5.70
C GLU A 90 -9.41 -18.28 7.01
N GLU A 91 -9.29 -19.39 7.74
CA GLU A 91 -8.43 -19.44 8.93
C GLU A 91 -6.96 -19.31 8.55
N GLY A 92 -6.21 -18.42 9.22
CA GLY A 92 -4.79 -18.22 8.95
C GLY A 92 -4.31 -16.79 9.16
N THR A 93 -3.05 -16.52 8.80
CA THR A 93 -2.44 -15.19 8.91
C THR A 93 -2.33 -14.55 7.53
N TYR A 94 -3.00 -13.42 7.35
CA TYR A 94 -3.02 -12.65 6.11
C TYR A 94 -2.19 -11.37 6.27
N ARG A 95 -1.23 -11.17 5.37
CA ARG A 95 -0.39 -9.97 5.33
C ARG A 95 -0.62 -9.21 4.02
N TYR A 96 -1.37 -8.11 4.11
CA TYR A 96 -1.66 -7.22 3.00
C TYR A 96 -0.52 -6.25 2.75
N THR A 97 0.01 -6.26 1.53
CA THR A 97 0.91 -5.21 1.04
C THR A 97 0.12 -4.29 0.12
N VAL A 98 -0.24 -3.11 0.64
CA VAL A 98 -1.05 -2.11 -0.07
C VAL A 98 -0.14 -1.00 -0.58
N LYS A 99 -0.15 -0.77 -1.89
CA LYS A 99 0.61 0.33 -2.51
C LYS A 99 -0.34 1.47 -2.86
N LEU A 100 -0.12 2.63 -2.26
CA LEU A 100 -0.89 3.85 -2.52
C LEU A 100 -0.16 4.75 -3.52
N ALA A 101 -0.91 5.38 -4.42
CA ALA A 101 -0.36 6.36 -5.35
C ALA A 101 -0.59 7.78 -4.79
N PRO A 102 0.44 8.62 -4.68
CA PRO A 102 0.27 9.99 -4.20
C PRO A 102 -0.64 10.77 -5.15
N GLU A 103 -1.55 11.58 -4.61
CA GLU A 103 -2.50 12.37 -5.41
C GLU A 103 -1.79 13.35 -6.35
N LYS A 104 -0.67 13.92 -5.87
CA LYS A 104 0.16 14.86 -6.64
C LYS A 104 0.91 14.19 -7.80
N ALA A 105 1.06 12.87 -7.84
CA ALA A 105 1.68 12.21 -8.99
C ALA A 105 0.80 12.19 -10.24
N LYS A 106 -0.51 12.45 -10.10
CA LYS A 106 -1.47 12.42 -11.20
C LYS A 106 -1.06 13.40 -12.31
N TRP A 107 -0.64 14.63 -11.94
CA TRP A 107 -0.22 15.64 -12.92
C TRP A 107 1.13 15.28 -13.56
N LEU A 108 2.12 14.80 -12.80
CA LEU A 108 3.44 14.43 -13.33
C LEU A 108 3.35 13.35 -14.42
N ILE A 109 2.58 12.29 -14.15
CA ILE A 109 2.39 11.19 -15.10
C ILE A 109 1.60 11.67 -16.32
N GLN A 110 0.60 12.54 -16.13
CA GLN A 110 -0.18 13.12 -17.22
C GLN A 110 0.68 13.99 -18.15
N THR A 111 1.60 14.79 -17.59
CA THR A 111 2.52 15.63 -18.37
C THR A 111 3.52 14.78 -19.16
N LEU A 112 4.11 13.73 -18.56
CA LEU A 112 5.06 12.85 -19.25
C LEU A 112 4.42 12.03 -20.38
N LYS A 113 3.15 11.66 -20.23
CA LYS A 113 2.39 10.95 -21.28
C LYS A 113 1.86 11.87 -22.38
N ASN A 114 1.94 13.19 -22.22
CA ASN A 114 1.43 14.13 -23.21
C ASN A 114 2.46 14.33 -24.35
N PRO A 115 2.16 13.94 -25.60
CA PRO A 115 3.11 14.10 -26.71
C PRO A 115 3.42 15.58 -27.03
N VAL A 116 2.48 16.50 -26.74
CA VAL A 116 2.69 17.95 -26.95
C VAL A 116 3.85 18.47 -26.09
N PHE A 117 4.02 17.93 -24.88
CA PHE A 117 5.12 18.31 -23.98
C PHE A 117 6.49 18.01 -24.62
N TRP A 118 6.64 16.83 -25.23
CA TRP A 118 7.87 16.42 -25.91
C TRP A 118 8.15 17.24 -27.17
N ILE A 119 7.11 17.59 -27.94
CA ILE A 119 7.26 18.43 -29.14
C ILE A 119 7.81 19.82 -28.77
N VAL A 120 7.26 20.45 -27.72
CA VAL A 120 7.73 21.76 -27.25
C VAL A 120 9.16 21.66 -26.70
N LEU A 121 9.46 20.63 -25.90
CA LEU A 121 10.78 20.43 -25.33
C LEU A 121 11.85 20.23 -26.43
N ILE A 122 11.57 19.39 -27.42
CA ILE A 122 12.46 19.15 -28.57
C ILE A 122 12.66 20.45 -29.36
N GLY A 123 11.59 21.21 -29.60
CA GLY A 123 11.67 22.50 -30.29
C GLY A 123 12.61 23.49 -29.59
N ILE A 124 12.51 23.62 -28.27
CA ILE A 124 13.39 24.51 -27.48
C ILE A 124 14.85 24.05 -27.57
N LEU A 125 15.11 22.75 -27.45
CA LEU A 125 16.47 22.19 -27.54
C LEU A 125 17.11 22.45 -28.92
N LEU A 126 16.34 22.38 -30.00
CA LEU A 126 16.82 22.70 -31.35
C LEU A 126 17.22 24.17 -31.49
N VAL A 127 16.42 25.09 -30.95
CA VAL A 127 16.73 26.53 -30.97
C VAL A 127 18.01 26.82 -30.17
N ILE A 128 18.15 26.21 -28.99
CA ILE A 128 19.36 26.36 -28.17
C ILE A 128 20.59 25.82 -28.92
N ALA A 129 20.48 24.63 -29.54
CA ALA A 129 21.57 24.05 -30.31
C ALA A 129 21.98 24.94 -31.51
N LEU A 130 21.01 25.53 -32.22
CA LEU A 130 21.24 26.48 -33.30
C LEU A 130 21.95 27.75 -32.79
N ALA A 131 21.51 28.31 -31.67
CA ALA A 131 22.12 29.49 -31.07
C ALA A 131 23.57 29.24 -30.65
N ILE A 132 23.86 28.09 -30.01
CA ILE A 132 25.22 27.68 -29.64
C ILE A 132 26.09 27.55 -30.89
N ARG A 133 25.56 26.93 -31.95
CA ARG A 133 26.28 26.77 -33.23
C ARG A 133 26.61 28.11 -33.86
N ILE A 134 25.64 29.03 -33.91
CA ILE A 134 25.83 30.40 -34.44
C ILE A 134 26.87 31.17 -33.61
N TYR A 135 26.82 31.05 -32.28
CA TYR A 135 27.77 31.69 -31.37
C TYR A 135 29.20 31.20 -31.60
N HIS A 136 29.41 29.89 -31.74
CA HIS A 136 30.72 29.32 -32.07
C HIS A 136 31.28 29.81 -33.41
N TYR A 137 30.43 29.89 -34.45
CA TYR A 137 30.85 30.42 -35.75
C TYR A 137 31.26 31.89 -35.70
N ARG A 138 30.70 32.69 -34.78
CA ARG A 138 30.99 34.12 -34.66
C ARG A 138 32.25 34.43 -33.83
N ILE A 139 32.73 33.51 -33.00
CA ILE A 139 33.95 33.68 -32.20
C ILE A 139 35.22 33.18 -32.92
N MET A 140 35.09 32.22 -33.85
CA MET A 140 36.24 31.69 -34.61
C MET A 140 36.41 32.33 -36.01
N GLY A 141 35.58 33.32 -36.36
CA GLY A 141 35.61 34.04 -37.63
C GLY A 141 36.11 35.46 -37.50
#